data_AF-A0A969CCY0-F1
#
_entry.id   AF-A0A969CCY0-F1
#
_cell.length_a   1.000
_cell.length_b   1.000
_cell.length_c   1.000
_cell.angle_alpha   90.00
_cell.angle_beta   90.00
_cell.angle_gamma   90.00
#
_symmetry.space_group_name_H-M   'P 1'
#
loop_
_entity.id
_entity.type
_entity.pdbx_description
1 polymer ?
#
loop_
_entity_poly.entity_id
_entity_poly.type
_entity_poly.pdbx_seq_one_letter_code
_entity_poly.pdbx_strand_id
1 'polypeptide(L)'
;MAEMVRSGEVLDTHTYHNYLYSADEIYSENGWFLVGNSARMVDPLYSTGLAMTSIQIQQVTEIIKGEMAGSITPQDIANLSFVWRQIAMRRQLDITDQYATMHDPFVAHLRRYWNLNAWWNAILPLWWNGFLTHPQGASILSKLLAGEDRGSESASQLFRAVSAKLGNVEQSDFDRTIDFDRLINRRFDRPISTVPLQLARYFQWRLRMRWRLLSLGGWRLFPSQLRSMLQEFVRMLIGKYLFGYLNRDAFKTIKLSLDFDFAGAARQDHQGYK
;
A
#
# COMPACT_ATOMS: atom_id res chain seq x y z
N MET A 1 1.58 28.48 -8.16
CA MET A 1 2.74 27.66 -7.75
C MET A 1 4.06 28.22 -8.30
N ALA A 2 4.18 28.49 -9.60
CA ALA A 2 5.40 29.10 -10.16
C ALA A 2 5.73 30.49 -9.56
N GLU A 3 4.73 31.35 -9.33
CA GLU A 3 4.94 32.64 -8.65
C GLU A 3 5.37 32.48 -7.19
N MET A 4 4.78 31.52 -6.47
CA MET A 4 5.15 31.19 -5.08
C MET A 4 6.60 30.70 -4.96
N VAL A 5 7.07 29.90 -5.93
CA VAL A 5 8.48 29.47 -5.99
C VAL A 5 9.40 30.64 -6.34
N ARG A 6 8.97 31.54 -7.24
CA ARG A 6 9.76 32.72 -7.64
C ARG A 6 9.83 33.82 -6.57
N SER A 7 8.85 33.91 -5.69
CA SER A 7 8.84 34.88 -4.58
C SER A 7 9.71 34.47 -3.39
N GLY A 8 10.22 33.25 -3.37
CA GLY A 8 11.12 32.76 -2.31
C GLY A 8 12.59 33.13 -2.54
N GLU A 9 13.35 33.19 -1.45
CA GLU A 9 14.81 33.28 -1.48
C GLU A 9 15.42 31.87 -1.41
N VAL A 10 16.35 31.56 -2.32
CA VAL A 10 17.11 30.31 -2.29
C VAL A 10 18.25 30.46 -1.29
N LEU A 11 18.11 29.81 -0.12
CA LEU A 11 19.15 29.84 0.92
C LEU A 11 20.30 28.87 0.64
N ASP A 12 19.98 27.68 0.11
CA ASP A 12 20.94 26.64 -0.24
C ASP A 12 20.35 25.69 -1.31
N THR A 13 21.20 24.97 -2.04
CA THR A 13 20.81 23.98 -3.05
C THR A 13 21.57 22.68 -2.85
N HIS A 14 20.85 21.61 -2.50
CA HIS A 14 21.37 20.26 -2.51
C HIS A 14 20.82 19.49 -3.70
N THR A 15 21.72 18.91 -4.50
CA THR A 15 21.37 18.09 -5.66
C THR A 15 21.85 16.67 -5.43
N TYR A 16 20.93 15.71 -5.60
CA TYR A 16 21.22 14.29 -5.51
C TYR A 16 20.98 13.63 -6.86
N HIS A 17 21.96 12.89 -7.36
CA HIS A 17 21.86 12.14 -8.61
C HIS A 17 21.81 10.65 -8.31
N ASN A 18 21.06 9.89 -9.11
CA ASN A 18 20.93 8.43 -8.98
C ASN A 18 20.64 7.97 -7.54
N TYR A 19 19.81 8.74 -6.84
CA TYR A 19 19.60 8.58 -5.40
C TYR A 19 18.77 7.35 -5.04
N LEU A 20 18.11 6.70 -6.00
CA LEU A 20 17.34 5.49 -5.76
C LEU A 20 18.26 4.27 -5.69
N TYR A 21 18.25 3.58 -4.56
CA TYR A 21 18.96 2.31 -4.35
C TYR A 21 18.16 1.40 -3.41
N SER A 22 18.50 0.11 -3.41
CA SER A 22 17.93 -0.88 -2.50
C SER A 22 18.98 -1.93 -2.14
N ALA A 23 19.04 -2.30 -0.86
CA ALA A 23 19.80 -3.46 -0.40
C ALA A 23 19.07 -4.77 -0.74
N ASP A 24 19.85 -5.82 -1.01
CA ASP A 24 19.32 -7.17 -1.28
C ASP A 24 18.91 -7.90 0.01
N GLU A 25 19.60 -7.62 1.11
CA GLU A 25 19.31 -8.10 2.45
C GLU A 25 19.15 -6.91 3.39
N ILE A 26 18.06 -6.90 4.18
CA ILE A 26 17.75 -5.81 5.11
C ILE A 26 17.72 -6.26 6.57
N TYR A 27 17.43 -7.54 6.82
CA TYR A 27 17.45 -8.17 8.13
C TYR A 27 18.29 -9.42 8.02
N SER A 28 19.24 -9.59 8.92
CA SER A 28 20.08 -10.77 8.98
C SER A 28 19.73 -11.63 10.19
N GLU A 29 19.91 -12.94 10.04
CA GLU A 29 19.87 -13.89 11.15
C GLU A 29 21.05 -13.73 12.12
N ASN A 30 22.08 -12.95 11.73
CA ASN A 30 23.26 -12.68 12.55
C ASN A 30 23.14 -11.39 13.38
N GLY A 31 21.92 -10.90 13.62
CA GLY A 31 21.66 -9.80 14.55
C GLY A 31 21.96 -8.39 14.03
N TRP A 32 21.98 -8.18 12.71
CA TRP A 32 22.08 -6.83 12.12
C TRP A 32 20.87 -6.49 11.23
N PHE A 33 20.52 -5.20 11.20
CA PHE A 33 19.37 -4.68 10.46
C PHE A 33 19.72 -3.36 9.78
N LEU A 34 19.32 -3.21 8.52
CA LEU A 34 19.33 -1.93 7.82
C LEU A 34 17.95 -1.28 8.01
N VAL A 35 17.90 0.02 8.33
CA VAL A 35 16.66 0.74 8.62
C VAL A 35 16.60 2.06 7.85
N GLY A 36 15.42 2.35 7.28
CA GLY A 36 15.15 3.56 6.51
C GLY A 36 16.08 3.68 5.33
N ASN A 37 16.74 4.83 5.21
CA ASN A 37 17.64 5.10 4.09
C ASN A 37 18.81 4.11 4.04
N SER A 38 19.29 3.52 5.14
CA SER A 38 20.38 2.54 5.03
C SER A 38 19.96 1.26 4.31
N ALA A 39 18.67 0.93 4.30
CA ALA A 39 18.12 -0.21 3.57
C ALA A 39 17.74 0.13 2.13
N ARG A 40 17.12 1.30 1.93
CA ARG A 40 16.56 1.70 0.64
C ARG A 40 16.29 3.20 0.61
N MET A 41 16.60 3.83 -0.51
CA MET A 41 16.07 5.16 -0.83
C MET A 41 14.92 5.04 -1.82
N VAL A 42 13.80 5.68 -1.50
CA VAL A 42 12.59 5.69 -2.32
C VAL A 42 12.32 7.08 -2.88
N ASP A 43 11.51 7.14 -3.92
CA ASP A 43 11.00 8.41 -4.42
C ASP A 43 10.20 9.14 -3.32
N PRO A 44 10.40 10.46 -3.13
CA PRO A 44 9.73 11.20 -2.07
C PRO A 44 8.22 11.34 -2.26
N LEU A 45 7.68 11.06 -3.45
CA LEU A 45 6.25 11.10 -3.72
C LEU A 45 5.49 10.16 -2.76
N TYR A 46 4.43 10.69 -2.14
CA TYR A 46 3.60 10.03 -1.12
C TYR A 46 4.29 9.68 0.21
N SER A 47 5.49 10.20 0.48
CA SER A 47 6.19 10.00 1.76
C SER A 47 6.36 8.52 2.14
N THR A 48 6.51 7.66 1.13
CA THR A 48 6.62 6.20 1.30
C THR A 48 7.79 5.82 2.22
N GLY A 49 8.88 6.58 2.19
CA GLY A 49 10.08 6.30 3.00
C GLY A 49 9.79 6.28 4.50
N LEU A 50 9.10 7.30 5.01
CA LEU A 50 8.75 7.39 6.44
C LEU A 50 7.77 6.29 6.86
N ALA A 51 6.78 6.02 6.02
CA ALA A 51 5.79 4.98 6.30
C ALA A 51 6.42 3.58 6.34
N MET A 52 7.29 3.26 5.37
CA MET A 52 8.00 1.99 5.34
C MET A 52 9.03 1.86 6.47
N THR A 53 9.72 2.95 6.84
CA THR A 53 10.61 2.98 8.00
C THR A 53 9.86 2.66 9.30
N SER A 54 8.64 3.18 9.45
CA SER A 54 7.81 2.91 10.63
C SER A 54 7.42 1.44 10.75
N ILE A 55 7.09 0.78 9.64
CA ILE A 55 6.86 -0.68 9.60
C ILE A 55 8.15 -1.42 9.95
N GLN A 56 9.28 -0.96 9.42
CA GLN A 56 10.59 -1.58 9.61
C GLN A 56 11.01 -1.61 11.08
N ILE A 57 10.87 -0.48 11.78
CA ILE A 57 11.18 -0.37 13.21
C ILE A 57 10.36 -1.39 14.02
N GLN A 58 9.08 -1.55 13.70
CA GLN A 58 8.22 -2.51 14.37
C GLN A 58 8.62 -3.96 14.07
N GLN A 59 8.96 -4.29 12.83
CA GLN A 59 9.47 -5.62 12.46
C GLN A 59 10.78 -5.95 13.19
N VAL A 60 11.75 -5.02 13.20
CA VAL A 60 13.02 -5.18 13.93
C VAL A 60 12.79 -5.35 15.42
N THR A 61 11.84 -4.61 16.00
CA THR A 61 11.45 -4.76 17.41
C THR A 61 10.93 -6.16 17.70
N GLU A 62 10.07 -6.71 16.84
CA GLU A 62 9.56 -8.08 17.00
C GLU A 62 10.66 -9.14 16.80
N ILE A 63 11.63 -8.88 15.91
CA ILE A 63 12.80 -9.75 15.75
C ILE A 63 13.63 -9.79 17.03
N ILE A 64 14.03 -8.63 17.56
CA ILE A 64 14.84 -8.53 18.78
C ILE A 64 14.13 -9.19 19.97
N LYS A 65 12.83 -8.91 20.17
CA LYS A 65 12.04 -9.56 21.23
C LYS A 65 12.04 -11.08 21.07
N GLY A 66 11.85 -11.55 19.84
CA GLY A 66 11.83 -12.97 19.50
C GLY A 66 13.17 -13.65 19.74
N GLU A 67 14.29 -13.01 19.40
CA GLU A 67 15.65 -13.49 19.64
C GLU A 67 15.94 -13.58 21.14
N MET A 68 15.62 -12.53 21.91
CA MET A 68 15.78 -12.52 23.36
C MET A 68 14.97 -13.61 24.07
N ALA A 69 13.80 -13.96 23.52
CA ALA A 69 12.94 -15.01 24.04
C ALA A 69 13.23 -16.41 23.47
N GLY A 70 14.15 -16.54 22.50
CA GLY A 70 14.42 -17.80 21.79
C GLY A 70 13.22 -18.33 21.00
N SER A 71 12.31 -17.46 20.56
CA SER A 71 11.02 -17.81 19.94
C SER A 71 10.92 -17.48 18.45
N ILE A 72 11.88 -16.75 17.89
CA ILE A 72 11.92 -16.43 16.46
C ILE A 72 12.84 -17.38 15.70
N THR A 73 12.44 -17.73 14.48
CA THR A 73 13.23 -18.58 13.59
C THR A 73 13.85 -17.76 12.45
N PRO A 74 14.93 -18.24 11.79
CA PRO A 74 15.46 -17.59 10.58
C PRO A 74 14.40 -17.41 9.48
N GLN A 75 13.47 -18.37 9.36
CA GLN A 75 12.38 -18.29 8.40
C GLN A 75 11.40 -17.15 8.69
N ASP A 76 11.19 -16.80 9.97
CA ASP A 76 10.37 -15.65 10.36
C ASP A 76 11.03 -14.33 9.96
N ILE A 77 12.34 -14.19 10.21
CA ILE A 77 13.13 -13.03 9.80
C ILE A 77 13.07 -12.86 8.27
N ALA A 78 13.25 -13.97 7.53
CA ALA A 78 13.15 -13.98 6.08
C ALA A 78 11.74 -13.57 5.58
N ASN A 79 10.68 -14.04 6.24
CA ASN A 79 9.31 -13.66 5.88
C ASN A 79 9.04 -12.17 6.14
N LEU A 80 9.48 -11.62 7.28
CA LEU A 80 9.35 -10.20 7.60
C LEU A 80 10.08 -9.33 6.58
N SER A 81 11.33 -9.70 6.27
CA SER A 81 12.17 -9.05 5.25
C SER A 81 11.50 -9.09 3.88
N PHE A 82 11.01 -10.26 3.46
CA PHE A 82 10.32 -10.43 2.18
C PHE A 82 9.08 -9.55 2.07
N VAL A 83 8.20 -9.57 3.07
CA VAL A 83 6.96 -8.79 3.05
C VAL A 83 7.27 -7.29 2.94
N TRP A 84 8.22 -6.79 3.72
CA TRP A 84 8.63 -5.39 3.65
C TRP A 84 9.18 -5.04 2.26
N ARG A 85 10.11 -5.85 1.73
CA ARG A 85 10.73 -5.63 0.42
C ARG A 85 9.70 -5.64 -0.71
N GLN A 86 8.76 -6.58 -0.68
CA GLN A 86 7.70 -6.68 -1.69
C GLN A 86 6.78 -5.46 -1.66
N ILE A 87 6.37 -5.00 -0.48
CA ILE A 87 5.54 -3.80 -0.35
C ILE A 87 6.32 -2.57 -0.85
N ALA A 88 7.56 -2.37 -0.38
CA ALA A 88 8.40 -1.26 -0.78
C ALA A 88 8.66 -1.23 -2.30
N MET A 89 8.96 -2.39 -2.90
CA MET A 89 9.21 -2.52 -4.33
C MET A 89 7.98 -2.18 -5.16
N ARG A 90 6.81 -2.73 -4.81
CA ARG A 90 5.56 -2.44 -5.54
C ARG A 90 5.21 -0.96 -5.48
N ARG A 91 5.38 -0.32 -4.31
CA ARG A 91 5.16 1.12 -4.16
C ARG A 91 6.11 1.97 -5.00
N GLN A 92 7.38 1.59 -5.06
CA GLN A 92 8.32 2.29 -5.93
C GLN A 92 7.93 2.16 -7.40
N LEU A 93 7.54 0.97 -7.86
CA LEU A 93 7.10 0.77 -9.25
C LEU A 93 5.85 1.61 -9.56
N ASP A 94 4.88 1.65 -8.64
CA ASP A 94 3.67 2.46 -8.79
C ASP A 94 4.00 3.96 -8.99
N ILE A 95 5.05 4.45 -8.33
CA ILE A 95 5.52 5.85 -8.39
C ILE A 95 6.39 6.11 -9.62
N THR A 96 7.38 5.28 -9.90
CA THR A 96 8.32 5.48 -11.02
C THR A 96 7.57 5.66 -12.33
N ASP A 97 6.60 4.79 -12.60
CA ASP A 97 5.81 4.87 -13.81
C ASP A 97 4.82 6.05 -13.79
N GLN A 98 4.54 6.64 -12.63
CA GLN A 98 3.55 7.72 -12.50
C GLN A 98 4.03 9.00 -13.20
N TYR A 99 5.32 9.36 -13.07
CA TYR A 99 5.89 10.56 -13.67
C TYR A 99 5.68 10.63 -15.19
N ALA A 100 5.86 9.50 -15.88
CA ALA A 100 5.62 9.40 -17.32
C ALA A 100 4.17 9.71 -17.71
N THR A 101 3.22 9.58 -16.79
CA THR A 101 1.78 9.79 -17.00
C THR A 101 1.22 11.05 -16.34
N MET A 102 2.03 11.84 -15.63
CA MET A 102 1.53 13.01 -14.88
C MET A 102 1.04 14.15 -15.77
N HIS A 103 1.44 14.19 -17.04
CA HIS A 103 0.94 15.16 -18.02
C HIS A 103 -0.53 14.91 -18.41
N ASP A 104 -1.02 13.69 -18.23
CA ASP A 104 -2.41 13.31 -18.47
C ASP A 104 -3.18 13.37 -17.13
N PRO A 105 -4.06 14.38 -16.94
CA PRO A 105 -4.72 14.59 -15.66
C PRO A 105 -5.66 13.43 -15.29
N PHE A 106 -6.27 12.76 -16.26
CA PHE A 106 -7.19 11.64 -16.02
C PHE A 106 -6.45 10.38 -15.59
N VAL A 107 -5.36 10.04 -16.29
CA VAL A 107 -4.50 8.91 -15.89
C VAL A 107 -3.83 9.17 -14.54
N ALA A 108 -3.29 10.37 -14.33
CA ALA A 108 -2.66 10.75 -13.06
C ALA A 108 -3.64 10.63 -11.87
N HIS A 109 -4.89 11.10 -12.06
CA HIS A 109 -5.97 10.97 -11.08
C HIS A 109 -6.27 9.50 -10.74
N LEU A 110 -6.50 8.66 -11.75
CA LEU A 110 -6.84 7.25 -11.54
C LEU A 110 -5.72 6.46 -10.89
N ARG A 111 -4.47 6.72 -11.26
CA ARG A 111 -3.29 6.11 -10.62
C ARG A 111 -3.20 6.49 -9.15
N ARG A 112 -3.41 7.76 -8.81
CA ARG A 112 -3.47 8.22 -7.41
C ARG A 112 -4.55 7.46 -6.65
N TYR A 113 -5.74 7.30 -7.22
CA TYR A 113 -6.85 6.62 -6.55
C TYR A 113 -6.56 5.12 -6.40
N TRP A 114 -5.98 4.48 -7.42
CA TRP A 114 -5.54 3.09 -7.34
C TRP A 114 -4.53 2.86 -6.20
N ASN A 115 -3.54 3.75 -6.09
CA ASN A 115 -2.50 3.67 -5.07
C ASN A 115 -3.05 3.88 -3.65
N LEU A 116 -3.92 4.88 -3.49
CA LEU A 116 -4.57 5.20 -2.23
C LEU A 116 -5.57 4.13 -1.81
N ASN A 117 -6.27 3.49 -2.75
CA ASN A 117 -7.11 2.33 -2.44
C ASN A 117 -6.31 1.23 -1.73
N ALA A 118 -5.15 0.87 -2.27
CA ALA A 118 -4.28 -0.13 -1.66
C ALA A 118 -3.76 0.31 -0.29
N TRP A 119 -3.46 1.60 -0.13
CA TRP A 119 -2.98 2.13 1.15
C TRP A 119 -4.05 2.02 2.24
N TRP A 120 -5.23 2.57 1.98
CA TRP A 120 -6.30 2.70 2.98
C TRP A 120 -7.09 1.41 3.21
N ASN A 121 -7.28 0.58 2.18
CA ASN A 121 -8.10 -0.62 2.29
C ASN A 121 -7.28 -1.92 2.46
N ALA A 122 -5.96 -1.87 2.34
CA ALA A 122 -5.10 -3.05 2.57
C ALA A 122 -3.93 -2.78 3.51
N ILE A 123 -3.00 -1.89 3.16
CA ILE A 123 -1.76 -1.71 3.94
C ILE A 123 -2.02 -1.21 5.35
N LEU A 124 -2.80 -0.13 5.52
CA LEU A 124 -3.09 0.43 6.84
C LEU A 124 -3.86 -0.57 7.74
N PRO A 125 -4.94 -1.23 7.28
CA PRO A 125 -5.56 -2.34 8.02
C PRO A 125 -4.61 -3.43 8.49
N LEU A 126 -3.72 -3.90 7.60
CA LEU A 126 -2.78 -4.98 7.90
C LEU A 126 -1.71 -4.52 8.89
N TRP A 127 -1.20 -3.29 8.72
CA TRP A 127 -0.24 -2.70 9.64
C TRP A 127 -0.86 -2.50 11.03
N TRP A 128 -2.04 -1.88 11.10
CA TRP A 128 -2.74 -1.60 12.35
C TRP A 128 -3.08 -2.86 13.13
N ASN A 129 -3.32 -3.98 12.45
CA ASN A 129 -3.62 -5.25 13.10
C ASN A 129 -2.40 -6.16 13.25
N GLY A 130 -1.17 -5.64 13.09
CA GLY A 130 0.08 -6.38 13.32
C GLY A 130 0.44 -7.41 12.25
N PHE A 131 -0.32 -7.56 11.16
CA PHE A 131 -0.02 -8.52 10.11
C PHE A 131 1.30 -8.23 9.38
N LEU A 132 1.67 -6.95 9.24
CA LEU A 132 2.94 -6.56 8.62
C LEU A 132 4.13 -6.73 9.55
N THR A 133 3.92 -6.83 10.86
CA THR A 133 4.99 -6.70 11.86
C THR A 133 5.21 -7.97 12.66
N HIS A 134 4.19 -8.82 12.78
CA HIS A 134 4.26 -10.08 13.50
C HIS A 134 4.70 -11.26 12.59
N PRO A 135 5.60 -12.17 13.04
CA PRO A 135 6.09 -13.31 12.26
C PRO A 135 5.01 -14.14 11.55
N GLN A 136 3.97 -14.54 12.28
CA GLN A 136 2.86 -15.33 11.72
C GLN A 136 2.08 -14.55 10.64
N GLY A 137 1.87 -13.25 10.84
CA GLY A 137 1.22 -12.38 9.86
C GLY A 137 2.07 -12.27 8.60
N ALA A 138 3.38 -12.07 8.76
CA ALA A 138 4.33 -12.00 7.66
C ALA A 138 4.42 -13.31 6.86
N SER A 139 4.37 -14.47 7.53
CA SER A 139 4.34 -15.79 6.88
C SER A 139 3.08 -16.00 6.01
N ILE A 140 1.92 -15.50 6.46
CA ILE A 140 0.69 -15.53 5.66
C ILE A 140 0.81 -14.58 4.47
N LEU A 141 1.30 -13.36 4.70
CA LEU A 141 1.43 -12.34 3.67
C LEU A 141 2.50 -12.66 2.65
N SER A 142 3.59 -13.32 3.01
CA SER A 142 4.64 -13.72 2.06
C SER A 142 4.06 -14.62 0.98
N LYS A 143 3.21 -15.58 1.37
CA LYS A 143 2.48 -16.46 0.44
C LYS A 143 1.47 -15.69 -0.43
N LEU A 144 0.75 -14.72 0.16
CA LEU A 144 -0.23 -13.92 -0.58
C LEU A 144 0.42 -12.94 -1.57
N LEU A 145 1.57 -12.40 -1.20
CA LEU A 145 2.33 -11.45 -2.01
C LEU A 145 3.24 -12.14 -3.02
N ALA A 146 3.45 -13.46 -2.92
CA ALA A 146 4.20 -14.21 -3.91
C ALA A 146 3.60 -14.05 -5.31
N GLY A 147 4.45 -13.69 -6.28
CA GLY A 147 4.08 -13.53 -7.70
C GLY A 147 3.93 -12.07 -8.16
N GLU A 148 3.66 -11.94 -9.45
CA GLU A 148 3.57 -10.66 -10.17
C GLU A 148 2.25 -9.93 -9.91
N ASP A 149 2.28 -8.60 -9.80
CA ASP A 149 1.08 -7.75 -9.74
C ASP A 149 0.55 -7.38 -11.13
N ARG A 150 0.10 -8.40 -11.88
CA ARG A 150 -0.54 -8.22 -13.19
C ARG A 150 -1.83 -7.38 -13.13
N GLY A 151 -2.40 -7.22 -11.93
CA GLY A 151 -3.57 -6.38 -11.71
C GLY A 151 -3.26 -4.92 -11.96
N SER A 152 -2.20 -4.39 -11.34
CA SER A 152 -1.84 -2.98 -11.45
C SER A 152 -1.40 -2.59 -12.86
N GLU A 153 -0.68 -3.46 -13.57
CA GLU A 153 -0.32 -3.22 -14.97
C GLU A 153 -1.56 -3.15 -15.88
N SER A 154 -2.44 -4.15 -15.78
CA SER A 154 -3.70 -4.20 -16.53
C SER A 154 -4.60 -2.98 -16.26
N ALA A 155 -4.64 -2.51 -15.01
CA ALA A 155 -5.35 -1.28 -14.65
C ALA A 155 -4.73 -0.05 -15.31
N SER A 156 -3.40 0.06 -15.29
CA SER A 156 -2.68 1.18 -15.92
C SER A 156 -2.91 1.24 -17.43
N GLN A 157 -2.96 0.09 -18.10
CA GLN A 157 -3.32 0.00 -19.51
C GLN A 157 -4.77 0.47 -19.75
N LEU A 158 -5.71 0.06 -18.90
CA LEU A 158 -7.10 0.51 -18.97
C LEU A 158 -7.21 2.04 -18.80
N PHE A 159 -6.47 2.63 -17.85
CA PHE A 159 -6.49 4.07 -17.62
C PHE A 159 -6.07 4.85 -18.86
N ARG A 160 -4.94 4.45 -19.47
CA ARG A 160 -4.42 5.08 -20.69
C ARG A 160 -5.39 4.92 -21.86
N ALA A 161 -5.97 3.74 -22.05
CA ALA A 161 -6.88 3.49 -23.15
C ALA A 161 -8.22 4.24 -23.02
N VAL A 162 -8.73 4.41 -21.80
CA VAL A 162 -9.91 5.23 -21.54
C VAL A 162 -9.59 6.71 -21.76
N SER A 163 -8.46 7.21 -21.24
CA SER A 163 -8.03 8.59 -21.46
C SER A 163 -7.89 8.94 -22.94
N ALA A 164 -7.19 8.09 -23.70
CA ALA A 164 -7.02 8.27 -25.14
C ALA A 164 -8.35 8.33 -25.91
N LYS A 165 -9.38 7.62 -25.44
CA LYS A 165 -10.72 7.67 -26.02
C LYS A 165 -11.46 8.97 -25.67
N LEU A 166 -11.32 9.46 -24.43
CA LEU A 166 -11.96 10.70 -23.99
C LEU A 166 -11.34 11.92 -24.68
N GLY A 167 -10.02 11.89 -24.92
CA GLY A 167 -9.31 13.02 -25.52
C GLY A 167 -9.19 14.15 -24.50
N ASN A 168 -9.81 15.30 -24.78
CA ASN A 168 -9.87 16.39 -23.82
C ASN A 168 -10.88 16.03 -22.72
N VAL A 169 -10.38 15.89 -21.50
CA VAL A 169 -11.19 15.48 -20.35
C VAL A 169 -11.82 16.67 -19.64
N GLU A 170 -13.08 16.52 -19.26
CA GLU A 170 -13.86 17.51 -18.52
C GLU A 170 -14.17 17.01 -17.10
N GLN A 171 -14.58 17.90 -16.19
CA GLN A 171 -14.91 17.52 -14.80
C GLN A 171 -15.91 16.36 -14.73
N SER A 172 -16.90 16.32 -15.62
CA SER A 172 -17.91 15.26 -15.70
C SER A 172 -17.32 13.87 -15.96
N ASP A 173 -16.14 13.77 -16.59
CA ASP A 173 -15.48 12.48 -16.80
C ASP A 173 -14.92 11.93 -15.49
N PHE A 174 -14.36 12.79 -14.64
CA PHE A 174 -13.89 12.44 -13.30
C PHE A 174 -15.05 12.02 -12.40
N ASP A 175 -16.16 12.75 -12.43
CA ASP A 175 -17.35 12.48 -11.60
C ASP A 175 -17.97 11.10 -11.89
N ARG A 176 -17.78 10.58 -13.10
CA ARG A 176 -18.24 9.24 -13.52
C ARG A 176 -17.34 8.10 -13.06
N THR A 177 -16.19 8.40 -12.45
CA THR A 177 -15.26 7.41 -11.90
C THR A 177 -15.66 7.00 -10.48
N ILE A 178 -14.72 7.01 -9.52
CA ILE A 178 -14.98 6.71 -8.11
C ILE A 178 -14.87 8.01 -7.31
N ASP A 179 -15.82 8.23 -6.41
CA ASP A 179 -15.70 9.25 -5.37
C ASP A 179 -14.57 8.91 -4.40
N PHE A 180 -13.59 9.81 -4.31
CA PHE A 180 -12.41 9.68 -3.45
C PHE A 180 -12.77 9.48 -1.98
N ASP A 181 -13.72 10.23 -1.45
CA ASP A 181 -14.05 10.17 -0.03
C ASP A 181 -14.61 8.80 0.35
N ARG A 182 -15.31 8.14 -0.56
CA ARG A 182 -15.81 6.77 -0.37
C ARG A 182 -14.71 5.72 -0.43
N LEU A 183 -13.65 6.00 -1.18
CA LEU A 183 -12.48 5.13 -1.33
C LEU A 183 -11.66 5.08 -0.04
N ILE A 184 -11.53 6.21 0.65
CA ILE A 184 -10.77 6.33 1.89
C ILE A 184 -11.44 5.54 3.01
N ASN A 185 -10.77 4.48 3.47
CA ASN A 185 -11.20 3.75 4.65
C ASN A 185 -10.75 4.49 5.92
N ARG A 186 -11.58 5.41 6.40
CA ARG A 186 -11.37 6.14 7.68
C ARG A 186 -11.52 5.25 8.92
N ARG A 187 -11.82 3.96 8.75
CA ARG A 187 -12.01 2.96 9.81
C ARG A 187 -11.05 1.78 9.62
N PHE A 188 -9.80 2.08 9.27
CA PHE A 188 -8.73 1.09 9.13
C PHE A 188 -8.34 0.48 10.49
N ASP A 189 -8.61 1.22 11.56
CA ASP A 189 -8.33 0.96 12.98
C ASP A 189 -9.23 -0.09 13.64
N ARG A 190 -10.08 -0.77 12.88
CA ARG A 190 -11.03 -1.76 13.41
C ARG A 190 -10.32 -3.04 13.91
N PRO A 191 -10.97 -3.81 14.81
CA PRO A 191 -10.41 -5.03 15.35
C PRO A 191 -9.96 -6.03 14.28
N ILE A 192 -9.00 -6.88 14.64
CA ILE A 192 -8.36 -7.86 13.74
C ILE A 192 -9.38 -8.75 13.01
N SER A 193 -10.48 -9.10 13.67
CA SER A 193 -11.58 -9.88 13.09
C SER A 193 -12.22 -9.24 11.84
N THR A 194 -12.01 -7.94 11.62
CA THR A 194 -12.53 -7.19 10.47
C THR A 194 -11.55 -7.09 9.29
N VAL A 195 -10.29 -7.47 9.47
CA VAL A 195 -9.26 -7.48 8.40
C VAL A 195 -9.74 -8.22 7.14
N PRO A 196 -10.37 -9.41 7.20
CA PRO A 196 -10.91 -10.11 6.03
C PRO A 196 -11.86 -9.22 5.20
N LEU A 197 -12.74 -8.48 5.88
CA LEU A 197 -13.70 -7.57 5.24
C LEU A 197 -13.03 -6.34 4.64
N GLN A 198 -12.02 -5.78 5.32
CA GLN A 198 -11.27 -4.63 4.81
C GLN A 198 -10.46 -5.02 3.55
N LEU A 199 -9.80 -6.18 3.56
CA LEU A 199 -9.12 -6.72 2.36
C LEU A 199 -10.10 -7.01 1.22
N ALA A 200 -11.28 -7.56 1.53
CA ALA A 200 -12.31 -7.74 0.50
C ALA A 200 -12.76 -6.40 -0.09
N ARG A 201 -12.90 -5.36 0.74
CA ARG A 201 -13.25 -3.99 0.30
C ARG A 201 -12.19 -3.40 -0.65
N TYR A 202 -10.91 -3.66 -0.41
CA TYR A 202 -9.83 -3.27 -1.33
C TYR A 202 -10.05 -3.83 -2.74
N PHE A 203 -10.30 -5.13 -2.87
CA PHE A 203 -10.57 -5.76 -4.17
C PHE A 203 -11.89 -5.31 -4.78
N GLN A 204 -12.92 -5.13 -3.95
CA GLN A 204 -14.22 -4.60 -4.39
C GLN A 204 -14.08 -3.22 -5.03
N TRP A 205 -13.24 -2.34 -4.46
CA TRP A 205 -12.99 -1.02 -5.04
C TRP A 205 -12.23 -1.09 -6.36
N ARG A 206 -11.26 -2.00 -6.51
CA ARG A 206 -10.56 -2.23 -7.79
C ARG A 206 -11.53 -2.67 -8.88
N LEU A 207 -12.41 -3.63 -8.57
CA LEU A 207 -13.46 -4.09 -9.48
C LEU A 207 -14.41 -2.97 -9.90
N ARG A 208 -14.87 -2.17 -8.92
CA ARG A 208 -15.75 -1.03 -9.20
C ARG A 208 -15.06 0.01 -10.10
N MET A 209 -13.78 0.27 -9.89
CA MET A 209 -13.01 1.21 -10.70
C MET A 209 -12.95 0.72 -12.14
N ARG A 210 -12.55 -0.53 -12.34
CA ARG A 210 -12.50 -1.14 -13.68
C ARG A 210 -13.86 -1.13 -14.36
N TRP A 211 -14.93 -1.48 -13.64
CA TRP A 211 -16.28 -1.50 -14.18
C TRP A 211 -16.71 -0.12 -14.70
N ARG A 212 -16.49 0.93 -13.90
CA ARG A 212 -16.79 2.32 -14.30
C ARG A 212 -15.98 2.73 -15.53
N LEU A 213 -14.69 2.40 -15.54
CA LEU A 213 -13.79 2.73 -16.64
C LEU A 213 -14.11 1.96 -17.93
N LEU A 214 -14.53 0.71 -17.83
CA LEU A 214 -15.00 -0.07 -18.97
C LEU A 214 -16.28 0.54 -19.57
N SER A 215 -17.19 1.00 -18.73
CA SER A 215 -18.39 1.73 -19.17
C SER A 215 -18.02 3.03 -19.88
N LEU A 216 -17.07 3.81 -19.35
CA LEU A 216 -16.54 5.02 -20.00
C LEU A 216 -15.84 4.69 -21.34
N GLY A 217 -15.01 3.64 -21.33
CA GLY A 217 -14.31 3.10 -22.47
C GLY A 217 -15.21 2.48 -23.55
N GLY A 218 -16.51 2.29 -23.28
CA GLY A 218 -17.46 1.70 -24.23
C GLY A 218 -17.29 0.19 -24.40
N TRP A 219 -16.89 -0.51 -23.33
CA TRP A 219 -16.82 -1.97 -23.21
C TRP A 219 -15.89 -2.73 -24.17
N ARG A 220 -15.31 -2.10 -25.19
CA ARG A 220 -14.38 -2.74 -26.14
C ARG A 220 -13.16 -3.38 -25.47
N LEU A 221 -12.72 -2.83 -24.33
CA LEU A 221 -11.58 -3.32 -23.58
C LEU A 221 -11.92 -4.47 -22.61
N PHE A 222 -13.20 -4.84 -22.48
CA PHE A 222 -13.65 -5.85 -21.52
C PHE A 222 -12.91 -7.20 -21.64
N PRO A 223 -12.69 -7.77 -22.84
CA PRO A 223 -11.98 -9.04 -22.96
C PRO A 223 -10.57 -9.02 -22.37
N SER A 224 -9.84 -7.91 -22.55
CA SER A 224 -8.49 -7.74 -21.99
C SER A 224 -8.48 -7.62 -20.46
N GLN A 225 -9.60 -7.17 -19.88
CA GLN A 225 -9.75 -6.91 -18.45
C GLN A 225 -10.38 -8.08 -17.69
N LEU A 226 -11.07 -8.99 -18.38
CA LEU A 226 -11.85 -10.08 -17.79
C LEU A 226 -11.01 -10.94 -16.84
N ARG A 227 -9.79 -11.32 -17.24
CA ARG A 227 -8.90 -12.13 -16.39
C ARG A 227 -8.55 -11.42 -15.08
N SER A 228 -8.14 -10.14 -15.15
CA SER A 228 -7.78 -9.36 -13.96
C SER A 228 -8.99 -9.14 -13.05
N MET A 229 -10.17 -8.90 -13.62
CA MET A 229 -11.42 -8.76 -12.86
C MET A 229 -11.82 -10.07 -12.18
N LEU A 230 -11.74 -11.21 -12.87
CA LEU A 230 -12.02 -12.52 -12.27
C LEU A 230 -11.06 -12.80 -11.11
N GLN A 231 -9.76 -12.49 -11.27
CA GLN A 231 -8.78 -12.64 -10.20
C GLN A 231 -9.10 -11.74 -8.99
N GLU A 232 -9.45 -10.48 -9.21
CA GLU A 232 -9.86 -9.56 -8.13
C GLU A 232 -11.15 -10.04 -7.45
N PHE A 233 -12.11 -10.57 -8.21
CA PHE A 233 -13.35 -11.13 -7.68
C PHE A 233 -13.09 -12.38 -6.82
N VAL A 234 -12.27 -13.31 -7.29
CA VAL A 234 -11.88 -14.50 -6.52
C VAL A 234 -11.14 -14.08 -5.25
N ARG A 235 -10.18 -13.14 -5.34
CA ARG A 235 -9.47 -12.60 -4.17
C ARG A 235 -10.41 -11.90 -3.19
N MET A 236 -11.41 -11.19 -3.67
CA MET A 236 -12.45 -10.58 -2.84
C MET A 236 -13.24 -11.65 -2.06
N LEU A 237 -13.66 -12.73 -2.73
CA LEU A 237 -14.39 -13.83 -2.08
C LEU A 237 -13.53 -14.58 -1.06
N ILE A 238 -12.29 -14.92 -1.44
CA ILE A 238 -11.31 -15.54 -0.53
C ILE A 238 -11.08 -14.64 0.67
N GLY A 239 -10.80 -13.35 0.44
CA GLY A 239 -10.61 -12.36 1.49
C GLY A 239 -11.79 -12.29 2.44
N LYS A 240 -13.02 -12.27 1.91
CA LYS A 240 -14.23 -12.12 2.71
C LYS A 240 -14.60 -13.38 3.52
N TYR A 241 -14.47 -14.56 2.93
CA TYR A 241 -15.05 -15.80 3.47
C TYR A 241 -14.02 -16.81 3.97
N LEU A 242 -12.85 -16.88 3.33
CA LEU A 242 -11.87 -17.93 3.59
C LEU A 242 -10.65 -17.42 4.36
N PHE A 243 -10.25 -16.16 4.20
CA PHE A 243 -9.01 -15.65 4.80
C PHE A 243 -9.01 -15.76 6.33
N GLY A 244 -10.08 -15.33 6.99
CA GLY A 244 -10.20 -15.47 8.45
C GLY A 244 -10.31 -16.93 8.89
N TYR A 245 -10.94 -17.79 8.08
CA TYR A 245 -11.09 -19.22 8.37
C TYR A 245 -9.77 -19.99 8.28
N LEU A 246 -9.03 -19.78 7.19
CA LEU A 246 -7.77 -20.46 6.90
C LEU A 246 -6.64 -20.03 7.85
N ASN A 247 -6.77 -18.86 8.48
CA ASN A 247 -5.74 -18.28 9.34
C ASN A 247 -6.23 -18.08 10.78
N ARG A 248 -7.21 -18.86 11.23
CA ARG A 248 -7.85 -18.71 12.57
C ARG A 248 -6.84 -18.60 13.72
N ASP A 249 -5.76 -19.36 13.68
CA ASP A 249 -4.76 -19.35 14.74
C ASP A 249 -3.97 -18.04 14.76
N ALA A 250 -3.59 -17.52 13.59
CA ALA A 250 -2.93 -16.22 13.49
C ALA A 250 -3.80 -15.08 14.04
N PHE A 251 -5.11 -15.14 13.85
CA PHE A 251 -6.05 -14.14 14.39
C PHE A 251 -6.17 -14.17 15.93
N LYS A 252 -5.72 -15.25 16.58
CA LYS A 252 -5.68 -15.36 18.05
C LYS A 252 -4.33 -14.90 18.63
N THR A 253 -3.26 -15.03 17.86
CA THR A 253 -1.88 -14.85 18.32
C THR A 253 -1.31 -13.49 17.96
N ILE A 254 -1.66 -12.94 16.78
CA ILE A 254 -1.16 -11.64 16.34
C ILE A 254 -1.66 -10.57 17.31
N LYS A 255 -0.69 -9.91 17.93
CA LYS A 255 -0.89 -8.72 18.73
C LYS A 255 -0.23 -7.54 18.02
N LEU A 256 -0.70 -6.34 18.35
CA LEU A 256 0.01 -5.11 18.01
C LEU A 256 1.42 -5.18 18.62
N SER A 257 2.45 -4.88 17.82
CA SER A 257 3.83 -4.86 18.30
C SER A 257 4.09 -3.72 19.30
N LEU A 258 3.17 -2.74 19.33
CA LEU A 258 3.21 -1.56 20.17
C LEU A 258 1.84 -1.38 20.85
N ASP A 259 1.81 -1.46 22.20
CA ASP A 259 0.70 -1.00 23.04
C ASP A 259 0.65 0.54 23.03
N PHE A 260 0.47 1.14 21.85
CA PHE A 260 0.24 2.57 21.75
C PHE A 260 -1.23 2.86 22.07
N ASP A 261 -1.48 3.56 23.18
CA ASP A 261 -2.79 4.12 23.47
C ASP A 261 -3.07 5.32 22.54
N PHE A 262 -3.41 5.02 21.29
CA PHE A 262 -3.79 6.04 20.32
C PHE A 262 -5.00 6.86 20.77
N ALA A 263 -5.89 6.29 21.60
CA ALA A 263 -7.04 7.01 22.14
C ALA A 263 -6.63 8.00 23.24
N GLY A 264 -5.55 7.72 23.98
CA GLY A 264 -4.88 8.66 24.87
C GLY A 264 -4.16 9.76 24.11
N ALA A 265 -3.38 9.40 23.07
CA ALA A 265 -2.64 10.36 22.24
C ALA A 265 -3.58 11.34 21.51
N ALA A 266 -4.66 10.84 20.88
CA ALA A 266 -5.65 11.69 20.21
C ALA A 266 -6.42 12.60 21.18
N ARG A 267 -6.57 12.19 22.46
CA ARG A 267 -7.17 13.04 23.50
C ARG A 267 -6.25 14.20 23.92
N GLN A 268 -4.94 14.01 23.89
CA GLN A 268 -3.97 15.07 24.20
C GLN A 268 -3.92 16.14 23.11
N ASP A 269 -3.99 15.77 21.83
CA ASP A 269 -3.97 16.73 20.72
C ASP A 269 -5.20 17.67 20.71
N HIS A 270 -6.35 17.22 21.20
CA HIS A 270 -7.53 18.08 21.35
C HIS A 270 -7.48 19.02 22.56
N GLN A 271 -6.59 18.78 23.53
CA GLN A 271 -6.43 19.65 24.69
C GLN A 271 -5.42 20.80 24.46
N GLY A 272 -4.56 20.68 23.44
CA GLY A 272 -3.59 21.73 23.07
C GLY A 272 -4.13 22.85 22.17
N TYR A 273 -5.39 22.79 21.76
CA TYR A 273 -6.08 23.81 20.94
C TYR A 273 -7.17 24.55 21.73
N LYS A 274 -6.91 24.88 22.99
CA LYS A 274 -7.75 25.77 23.79
C LYS A 274 -6.98 27.00 24.24
#